data_AF-V9IJH9-F1
#
_entry.id   AF-V9IJH9-F1
#
_cell.length_a   1.000
_cell.length_b   1.000
_cell.length_c   1.000
_cell.angle_alpha   90.00
_cell.angle_beta   90.00
_cell.angle_gamma   90.00
#
_symmetry.space_group_name_H-M   'P 1'
#
loop_
_entity.id
_entity.type
_entity.pdbx_description
1 polymer ?
#
loop_
_entity_poly.entity_id
_entity_poly.type
_entity_poly.pdbx_seq_one_letter_code
_entity_poly.pdbx_strand_id
1 'polypeptide(L)'
;MVLMSPQDTPPTLRDIRHSGSLFTLFLHAPLAAFCLICNIGSLAVHHWERCQRYIERFLIEACQLVTHSRCETSVLQFFGDDFLRLLLVRYVFCDVVLNLHRSFRGRQQRPRCHPPLPDAEVLEHPTLHHLVLDLAACLDCRDHFPDSNELA
;
A
#
# COMPACT_ATOMS: atom_id res chain seq x y z
N MET A 1 -19.11 2.09 2.38
CA MET A 1 -17.82 1.84 1.72
C MET A 1 -17.32 0.46 2.10
N VAL A 2 -16.75 -0.29 1.16
CA VAL A 2 -16.29 -1.68 1.33
C VAL A 2 -14.86 -1.82 0.81
N LEU A 3 -13.97 -2.38 1.64
CA LEU A 3 -12.59 -2.71 1.29
C LEU A 3 -12.47 -4.23 1.15
N MET A 4 -11.92 -4.69 0.03
CA MET A 4 -11.85 -6.11 -0.29
C MET A 4 -10.41 -6.53 -0.58
N SER A 5 -10.05 -7.72 -0.13
CA SER A 5 -8.76 -8.34 -0.46
C SER A 5 -8.66 -8.63 -1.97
N PRO A 6 -7.43 -8.82 -2.48
CA PRO A 6 -7.20 -9.43 -3.78
C PRO A 6 -7.99 -10.74 -3.95
N GLN A 7 -8.42 -11.03 -5.17
CA GLN A 7 -9.02 -12.32 -5.53
C GLN A 7 -7.95 -13.39 -5.73
N ASP A 8 -6.79 -12.99 -6.27
CA ASP A 8 -5.69 -13.86 -6.59
C ASP A 8 -4.43 -13.50 -5.82
N THR A 9 -3.60 -14.51 -5.52
CA THR A 9 -2.26 -14.32 -4.93
C THR A 9 -1.21 -14.65 -5.98
N PRO A 10 -0.14 -13.85 -6.13
CA PRO A 10 0.96 -14.19 -7.02
C PRO A 10 1.53 -15.59 -6.72
N PRO A 11 1.99 -16.34 -7.74
CA PRO A 11 2.58 -17.67 -7.53
C PRO A 11 3.73 -17.66 -6.51
N THR A 12 4.53 -16.59 -6.50
CA THR A 12 5.67 -16.39 -5.60
C THR A 12 5.28 -16.24 -4.12
N LEU A 13 4.01 -15.97 -3.82
CA LEU A 13 3.52 -15.71 -2.46
C LEU A 13 2.50 -16.76 -1.99
N ARG A 14 2.38 -17.90 -2.70
CA ARG A 14 1.40 -18.95 -2.37
C ARG A 14 1.64 -19.56 -1.00
N ASP A 15 2.89 -19.71 -0.57
CA ASP A 15 3.23 -20.32 0.71
C ASP A 15 2.81 -19.45 1.90
N ILE A 16 2.71 -18.14 1.70
CA ILE A 16 2.29 -17.14 2.70
C ILE A 16 0.80 -17.29 3.07
N ARG A 17 0.00 -17.99 2.24
CA ARG A 17 -1.44 -18.20 2.50
C ARG A 17 -1.70 -18.91 3.83
N HIS A 18 -0.74 -19.69 4.35
CA HIS A 18 -0.88 -20.35 5.65
C HIS A 18 -0.72 -19.39 6.85
N SER A 19 -0.21 -18.18 6.63
CA SER A 19 0.03 -17.16 7.67
C SER A 19 -1.09 -16.11 7.78
N GLY A 20 -2.21 -16.32 7.09
CA GLY A 20 -3.36 -15.42 7.06
C GLY A 20 -3.43 -14.53 5.82
N SER A 21 -4.33 -13.55 5.84
CA SER A 21 -4.57 -12.66 4.71
C SER A 21 -3.48 -11.57 4.61
N LEU A 22 -2.75 -11.54 3.49
CA LEU A 22 -1.80 -10.47 3.17
C LEU A 22 -2.46 -9.09 3.23
N PHE A 23 -3.69 -8.97 2.75
CA PHE A 23 -4.44 -7.72 2.80
C PHE A 23 -4.68 -7.26 4.25
N THR A 24 -5.09 -8.17 5.13
CA THR A 24 -5.26 -7.86 6.56
C THR A 24 -3.94 -7.46 7.20
N LEU A 25 -2.82 -8.08 6.81
CA LEU A 25 -1.50 -7.68 7.30
C LEU A 25 -1.15 -6.25 6.87
N PHE A 26 -1.44 -5.85 5.63
CA PHE A 26 -1.29 -4.44 5.21
C PHE A 26 -2.17 -3.50 6.03
N LEU A 27 -3.43 -3.88 6.30
CA LEU A 27 -4.34 -3.06 7.11
C LEU A 27 -3.93 -2.98 8.59
N HIS A 28 -3.18 -3.96 9.11
CA HIS A 28 -2.77 -4.02 10.51
C HIS A 28 -1.36 -3.46 10.73
N ALA A 29 -0.38 -3.89 9.93
CA ALA A 29 1.04 -3.58 10.04
C ALA A 29 1.67 -3.39 8.63
N PRO A 30 1.50 -2.20 8.00
CA PRO A 30 1.91 -1.95 6.62
C PRO A 30 3.38 -2.27 6.32
N LEU A 31 4.30 -1.90 7.21
CA LEU A 31 5.74 -2.19 7.03
C LEU A 31 6.02 -3.69 7.06
N ALA A 32 5.38 -4.44 7.96
CA ALA A 32 5.56 -5.90 8.02
C ALA A 32 5.08 -6.56 6.72
N ALA A 33 3.94 -6.11 6.18
CA ALA A 33 3.43 -6.59 4.91
C ALA A 33 4.37 -6.28 3.74
N PHE A 34 4.94 -5.06 3.73
CA PHE A 34 5.94 -4.65 2.74
C PHE A 34 7.18 -5.53 2.81
N CYS A 35 7.75 -5.72 4.01
CA CYS A 35 8.90 -6.60 4.21
C CYS A 35 8.62 -8.03 3.76
N LEU A 36 7.43 -8.55 4.08
CA LEU A 36 7.02 -9.91 3.71
C LEU A 36 7.01 -10.12 2.20
N ILE A 37 6.42 -9.20 1.41
CA ILE A 37 6.38 -9.36 -0.06
C ILE A 37 7.75 -9.12 -0.73
N CYS A 38 8.64 -8.38 -0.07
CA CYS A 38 10.02 -8.16 -0.50
C CYS A 38 10.99 -9.22 0.06
N ASN A 39 10.49 -10.30 0.68
CA ASN A 39 11.29 -11.38 1.27
C ASN A 39 12.32 -10.91 2.33
N ILE A 40 11.95 -9.93 3.15
CA ILE A 40 12.79 -9.42 4.24
C ILE A 40 12.36 -10.07 5.55
N GLY A 41 13.17 -11.00 6.05
CA GLY A 41 12.84 -11.82 7.22
C GLY A 41 13.11 -11.16 8.59
N SER A 42 14.08 -10.26 8.68
CA SER A 42 14.40 -9.56 9.92
C SER A 42 15.04 -8.20 9.67
N LEU A 43 14.83 -7.27 10.60
CA LEU A 43 15.43 -5.94 10.58
C LEU A 43 15.98 -5.60 11.97
N ALA A 44 17.09 -4.87 11.99
CA ALA A 44 17.52 -4.19 13.19
C ALA A 44 16.50 -3.09 13.57
N VAL A 45 16.27 -2.90 14.88
CA VAL A 45 15.24 -1.98 15.40
C VAL A 45 15.39 -0.56 14.84
N HIS A 46 16.61 -0.02 14.81
CA HIS A 46 16.86 1.33 14.26
C HIS A 46 16.48 1.47 12.78
N HIS A 47 16.61 0.38 12.01
CA HIS A 47 16.27 0.37 10.60
C HIS A 47 14.76 0.23 10.40
N TRP A 48 14.10 -0.58 11.24
CA TRP A 48 12.63 -0.65 11.33
C TRP A 48 12.02 0.71 11.65
N GLU A 49 12.51 1.40 12.70
CA GLU A 49 12.05 2.74 13.09
C GLU A 49 12.25 3.75 11.96
N ARG A 50 13.39 3.70 11.27
CA ARG A 50 13.63 4.55 10.09
C ARG A 50 12.61 4.28 8.99
N CYS A 51 12.29 3.03 8.71
CA CYS A 51 11.32 2.63 7.69
C CYS A 51 9.87 3.00 8.09
N GLN A 52 9.52 2.93 9.37
CA GLN A 52 8.22 3.36 9.87
C GLN A 52 7.93 4.83 9.56
N ARG A 53 8.95 5.70 9.59
CA ARG A 53 8.78 7.12 9.21
C ARG A 53 8.32 7.30 7.74
N TYR A 54 8.72 6.42 6.83
CA TYR A 54 8.21 6.44 5.45
C TYR A 54 6.74 6.03 5.40
N ILE A 55 6.34 5.02 6.19
CA ILE A 55 4.93 4.63 6.32
C ILE A 55 4.11 5.79 6.87
N GLU A 56 4.54 6.40 7.97
CA GLU A 56 3.85 7.55 8.57
C GLU A 56 3.71 8.71 7.57
N ARG A 57 4.78 9.05 6.84
CA ARG A 57 4.73 10.09 5.81
C ARG A 57 3.75 9.71 4.70
N PHE A 58 3.77 8.47 4.23
CA PHE A 58 2.82 7.99 3.22
C PHE A 58 1.38 8.14 3.69
N LEU A 59 1.06 7.70 4.92
CA LEU A 59 -0.30 7.76 5.44
C LEU A 59 -0.80 9.21 5.58
N ILE A 60 0.08 10.14 5.94
CA ILE A 60 -0.24 11.58 5.98
C ILE A 60 -0.55 12.12 4.58
N GLU A 61 0.30 11.83 3.60
CA GLU A 61 0.10 12.28 2.20
C GLU A 61 -1.18 11.67 1.62
N ALA A 62 -1.38 10.36 1.79
CA ALA A 62 -2.59 9.68 1.34
C ALA A 62 -3.86 10.29 1.99
N CYS A 63 -3.77 10.66 3.27
CA CYS A 63 -4.87 11.31 3.98
C CYS A 63 -5.23 12.68 3.35
N GLN A 64 -4.20 13.47 3.02
CA GLN A 64 -4.38 14.77 2.37
C GLN A 64 -4.97 14.60 0.97
N LEU A 65 -4.45 13.67 0.17
CA LEU A 65 -4.93 13.41 -1.19
C LEU A 65 -6.41 12.98 -1.19
N VAL A 66 -6.80 12.03 -0.33
CA VAL A 66 -8.20 11.60 -0.23
C VAL A 66 -9.12 12.78 0.14
N THR A 67 -8.69 13.63 1.06
CA THR A 67 -9.46 14.80 1.52
C THR A 67 -9.66 15.86 0.43
N HIS A 68 -8.66 16.06 -0.44
CA HIS A 68 -8.70 17.06 -1.51
C HIS A 68 -9.25 16.51 -2.84
N SER A 69 -9.32 15.19 -2.97
CA SER A 69 -9.81 14.53 -4.17
C SER A 69 -11.33 14.61 -4.32
N ARG A 70 -11.81 14.43 -5.55
CA ARG A 70 -13.26 14.37 -5.86
C ARG A 70 -13.86 12.99 -5.54
N CYS A 71 -13.70 12.55 -4.30
CA CYS A 71 -14.30 11.30 -3.82
C CYS A 71 -15.83 11.39 -3.71
N GLU A 72 -16.50 10.24 -3.86
CA GLU A 72 -17.94 10.14 -3.55
C GLU A 72 -18.21 10.48 -2.08
N THR A 73 -19.39 11.06 -1.79
CA THR A 73 -19.79 11.44 -0.43
C THR A 73 -19.67 10.29 0.57
N SER A 74 -19.96 9.06 0.15
CA SER A 74 -19.88 7.88 1.03
C SER A 74 -18.43 7.55 1.45
N VAL A 75 -17.44 7.90 0.63
CA VAL A 75 -16.01 7.81 0.99
C VAL A 75 -15.67 8.86 2.04
N LEU A 76 -16.10 10.11 1.83
CA LEU A 76 -15.84 11.21 2.77
C LEU A 76 -16.50 10.95 4.14
N GLN A 77 -17.70 10.37 4.16
CA GLN A 77 -18.36 9.95 5.40
C GLN A 77 -17.59 8.83 6.10
N PHE A 78 -17.15 7.80 5.37
CA PHE A 78 -16.32 6.73 5.91
C PHE A 78 -14.99 7.28 6.47
N PHE A 79 -14.42 8.26 5.78
CA PHE A 79 -13.19 8.96 6.18
C PHE A 79 -13.37 9.85 7.41
N GLY A 80 -14.61 10.20 7.78
CA GLY A 80 -14.91 10.99 8.97
C GLY A 80 -14.60 10.29 10.28
N ASP A 81 -14.60 8.95 10.32
CA ASP A 81 -14.23 8.16 11.49
C ASP A 81 -12.72 7.85 11.51
N ASP A 82 -12.06 8.00 12.65
CA ASP A 82 -10.60 7.88 12.76
C ASP A 82 -10.07 6.48 12.46
N PHE A 83 -10.79 5.45 12.90
CA PHE A 83 -10.39 4.06 12.69
C PHE A 83 -10.60 3.67 11.22
N LEU A 84 -11.75 4.03 10.65
CA LEU A 84 -12.06 3.78 9.25
C LEU A 84 -11.15 4.57 8.31
N ARG A 85 -10.82 5.81 8.66
CA ARG A 85 -9.81 6.63 7.97
C ARG A 85 -8.47 5.92 7.93
N LEU A 86 -8.00 5.43 9.08
CA LEU A 86 -6.75 4.69 9.18
C LEU A 86 -6.75 3.44 8.29
N LEU A 87 -7.85 2.67 8.31
CA LEU A 87 -8.01 1.52 7.42
C LEU A 87 -7.97 1.92 5.94
N LEU A 88 -8.57 3.04 5.57
CA LEU A 88 -8.56 3.51 4.19
C LEU A 88 -7.16 3.94 3.72
N VAL A 89 -6.43 4.74 4.49
CA VAL A 89 -5.08 5.14 4.08
C VAL A 89 -4.11 3.96 4.05
N ARG A 90 -4.31 2.93 4.89
CA ARG A 90 -3.57 1.67 4.81
C ARG A 90 -3.99 0.82 3.60
N TYR A 91 -5.25 0.87 3.20
CA TYR A 91 -5.70 0.31 1.92
C TYR A 91 -5.00 1.00 0.74
N VAL A 92 -4.91 2.34 0.75
CA VAL A 92 -4.20 3.11 -0.29
C VAL A 92 -2.74 2.67 -0.37
N PHE A 93 -2.06 2.52 0.77
CA PHE A 93 -0.69 1.99 0.81
C PHE A 93 -0.61 0.58 0.22
N CYS A 94 -1.53 -0.30 0.57
CA CYS A 94 -1.61 -1.64 0.00
C CYS A 94 -1.77 -1.61 -1.52
N ASP A 95 -2.73 -0.87 -2.05
CA ASP A 95 -2.99 -0.82 -3.50
C ASP A 95 -1.78 -0.27 -4.26
N VAL A 96 -1.19 0.83 -3.79
CA VAL A 96 -0.01 1.46 -4.42
C VAL A 96 1.20 0.52 -4.41
N VAL A 97 1.50 -0.10 -3.27
CA VAL A 97 2.62 -1.06 -3.16
C VAL A 97 2.41 -2.24 -4.10
N LEU A 98 1.21 -2.84 -4.10
CA LEU A 98 0.91 -3.97 -4.97
C LEU A 98 0.83 -3.59 -6.46
N ASN A 99 0.51 -2.33 -6.78
CA ASN A 99 0.54 -1.85 -8.17
C ASN A 99 1.97 -1.71 -8.69
N LEU A 100 2.89 -1.26 -7.83
CA LEU A 100 4.29 -1.05 -8.20
C LEU A 100 5.14 -2.33 -8.14
N HIS A 101 4.77 -3.31 -7.32
CA HIS A 101 5.60 -4.49 -7.11
C HIS A 101 5.56 -5.46 -8.32
N ARG A 102 6.71 -5.78 -8.91
CA ARG A 102 6.85 -6.54 -10.19
C ARG A 102 6.16 -7.91 -10.22
N SER A 103 5.99 -8.56 -9.07
CA SER A 103 5.28 -9.84 -8.93
C SER A 103 3.75 -9.75 -9.02
N PHE A 104 3.17 -8.55 -8.91
CA PHE A 104 1.73 -8.32 -8.93
C PHE A 104 1.37 -7.62 -10.25
N ARG A 105 0.88 -8.40 -11.23
CA ARG A 105 0.66 -7.91 -12.60
C ARG A 105 -0.81 -7.72 -12.97
N GLY A 106 -1.73 -8.33 -12.22
CA GLY A 106 -3.16 -8.30 -12.53
C GLY A 106 -3.98 -7.45 -11.55
N ARG A 107 -5.06 -6.82 -12.02
CA ARG A 107 -6.01 -6.11 -11.12
C ARG A 107 -6.58 -7.03 -10.04
N GLN A 108 -6.75 -8.32 -10.33
CA GLN A 108 -7.24 -9.32 -9.38
C GLN A 108 -6.25 -9.62 -8.24
N GLN A 109 -4.97 -9.27 -8.42
CA GLN A 109 -3.92 -9.40 -7.40
C GLN A 109 -3.79 -8.15 -6.54
N ARG A 110 -4.64 -7.13 -6.76
CA ARG A 110 -4.71 -5.90 -5.98
C ARG A 110 -5.99 -5.86 -5.14
N PRO A 111 -6.00 -5.13 -4.01
CA PRO A 111 -7.21 -4.94 -3.25
C PRO A 111 -8.21 -4.10 -4.06
N ARG A 112 -9.47 -4.09 -3.65
CA ARG A 112 -10.53 -3.32 -4.32
C ARG A 112 -11.33 -2.53 -3.29
N CYS A 113 -11.84 -1.38 -3.72
CA CYS A 113 -12.65 -0.48 -2.91
C CYS A 113 -13.94 -0.14 -3.66
N HIS A 114 -15.08 -0.17 -2.95
CA HIS A 114 -16.36 0.31 -3.46
C HIS A 114 -17.02 1.32 -2.50
N PRO A 115 -17.36 2.54 -2.99
CA PRO A 115 -17.04 3.05 -4.33
C PRO A 115 -15.53 3.18 -4.58
N PRO A 116 -15.08 3.19 -5.85
CA PRO A 116 -13.66 3.29 -6.16
C PRO A 116 -13.08 4.65 -5.71
N LEU A 117 -11.82 4.65 -5.29
CA LEU A 117 -11.07 5.89 -5.12
C LEU A 117 -10.64 6.44 -6.49
N PRO A 118 -10.47 7.77 -6.64
CA PRO A 118 -9.93 8.34 -7.87
C PRO A 118 -8.48 7.86 -8.11
N ASP A 119 -8.24 7.22 -9.25
CA ASP A 119 -6.91 6.68 -9.57
C ASP A 119 -5.88 7.83 -9.70
N ALA A 120 -6.09 8.77 -10.64
CA ALA A 120 -5.14 9.84 -10.92
C ALA A 120 -4.88 10.81 -9.74
N GLU A 121 -5.90 11.09 -8.92
CA GLU A 121 -5.78 12.05 -7.81
C GLU A 121 -5.22 11.40 -6.53
N VAL A 122 -5.31 10.06 -6.41
CA VAL A 122 -4.93 9.35 -5.18
C VAL A 122 -4.00 8.16 -5.47
N LEU A 123 -4.49 7.09 -6.10
CA LEU A 123 -3.77 5.80 -6.20
C LEU A 123 -2.55 5.84 -7.13
N GLU A 124 -2.57 6.72 -8.13
CA GLU A 124 -1.50 6.92 -9.10
C GLU A 124 -0.71 8.21 -8.82
N HIS A 125 -0.92 8.82 -7.66
CA HIS A 125 -0.28 10.09 -7.33
C HIS A 125 1.24 9.92 -7.16
N PRO A 126 2.08 10.70 -7.88
CA PRO A 126 3.55 10.51 -7.89
C PRO A 126 4.20 10.56 -6.51
N THR A 127 3.71 11.41 -5.61
CA THR A 127 4.21 11.48 -4.23
C THR A 127 4.11 10.14 -3.50
N LEU A 128 2.99 9.42 -3.66
CA LEU A 128 2.81 8.12 -3.01
C LEU A 128 3.75 7.07 -3.61
N HIS A 129 3.95 7.11 -4.93
CA HIS A 129 4.87 6.21 -5.61
C HIS A 129 6.30 6.45 -5.14
N HIS A 130 6.77 7.70 -5.13
CA HIS A 130 8.11 8.04 -4.65
C HIS A 130 8.35 7.57 -3.21
N LEU A 131 7.39 7.74 -2.30
CA LEU A 131 7.53 7.26 -0.92
C LEU A 131 7.67 5.74 -0.81
N VAL A 132 6.96 4.99 -1.66
CA VAL A 132 7.11 3.53 -1.74
C VAL A 132 8.49 3.15 -2.28
N LEU A 133 8.98 3.86 -3.30
CA LEU A 133 10.28 3.61 -3.90
C LEU A 133 11.44 3.98 -2.96
N ASP A 134 11.32 5.07 -2.20
CA ASP A 134 12.29 5.48 -1.18
C ASP A 134 12.32 4.48 -0.03
N LEU A 135 11.17 3.94 0.37
CA LEU A 135 11.09 2.84 1.33
C LEU A 135 11.81 1.60 0.79
N ALA A 136 11.58 1.23 -0.47
CA ALA A 136 12.25 0.10 -1.11
C ALA A 136 13.77 0.28 -1.16
N ALA A 137 14.24 1.48 -1.53
CA ALA A 137 15.66 1.82 -1.52
C ALA A 137 16.24 1.81 -0.10
N CYS A 138 15.48 2.30 0.88
CA CYS A 138 15.89 2.27 2.29
C CYS A 138 16.08 0.84 2.82
N LEU A 139 15.35 -0.13 2.27
CA LEU A 139 15.37 -1.55 2.62
C LEU A 139 16.26 -2.40 1.72
N ASP A 140 17.00 -1.78 0.79
CA ASP A 140 17.83 -2.47 -0.22
C ASP A 140 17.05 -3.51 -1.05
N CYS A 141 15.75 -3.25 -1.30
CA CYS A 141 14.86 -4.15 -2.04
C CYS A 141 14.28 -3.50 -3.31
N ARG A 142 14.97 -2.49 -3.86
CA ARG A 142 14.53 -1.70 -5.03
C ARG A 142 14.26 -2.56 -6.27
N ASP A 143 14.97 -3.68 -6.42
CA ASP A 143 14.84 -4.62 -7.54
C ASP A 143 13.43 -5.23 -7.67
N HIS A 144 12.64 -5.23 -6.60
CA HIS A 144 11.23 -5.67 -6.62
C HIS A 144 10.28 -4.67 -7.31
N PHE A 145 10.73 -3.45 -7.62
CA PHE A 145 9.91 -2.34 -8.09
C PHE A 145 10.47 -1.73 -9.39
N PRO A 146 9.64 -1.06 -10.22
CA PRO A 146 10.05 -0.43 -11.49
C PRO A 146 11.05 0.70 -11.26
N ASP A 147 11.94 0.95 -12.21
CA ASP A 147 12.87 2.09 -12.11
C ASP A 147 12.09 3.40 -12.13
N SER A 148 12.59 4.44 -11.46
CA SER A 148 11.86 5.73 -11.36
C SER A 148 11.57 6.35 -12.73
N ASN A 149 12.35 6.00 -13.77
CA ASN A 149 12.14 6.44 -15.16
C ASN A 149 10.97 5.73 -15.86
N GLU A 150 10.49 4.59 -15.35
CA GLU A 150 9.36 3.84 -15.92
C GLU A 150 7.99 4.37 -15.44
N LEU A 151 7.98 5.34 -14.51
CA LEU A 151 6.79 5.94 -13.91
C LEU A 151 6.50 7.36 -14.43
N ALA A 152 7.29 7.86 -15.38
CA ALA A 152 7.20 9.20 -15.97
C ALA A 152 6.34 9.25 -17.24
#